data_AF-A0A7Y5W0V7-F1
#
_entry.id   AF-A0A7Y5W0V7-F1
#
_cell.length_a   1.000
_cell.length_b   1.000
_cell.length_c   1.000
_cell.angle_alpha   90.00
_cell.angle_beta   90.00
_cell.angle_gamma   90.00
#
_symmetry.space_group_name_H-M   'P 1'
#
loop_
_entity.id
_entity.type
_entity.pdbx_description
1 polymer ?
#
loop_
_entity_poly.entity_id
_entity_poly.type
_entity_poly.pdbx_seq_one_letter_code
_entity_poly.pdbx_strand_id
1 'polypeptide(L)'
;MAAINHPFGAAGRRILFPSPLGRINWWVVAAIVVVGVSAMLPVLQNSTATDDGFAIQRTRAEQARLNGEIRLLESDVARLASLTRIQRRALEIGLSPASSPYFVTVDEPGPAPAKLPAEYLPRATPETGDPEPWWQSLLKWLPLPD
;
A
#
# COMPACT_ATOMS: atom_id res chain seq x y z
N MET A 1 51.45 -55.64 46.01
CA MET A 1 50.25 -54.78 45.96
C MET A 1 50.68 -53.33 46.00
N ALA A 2 50.54 -52.60 44.90
CA ALA A 2 50.49 -51.13 44.83
C ALA A 2 50.16 -50.75 43.38
N ALA A 3 49.11 -49.94 43.21
CA ALA A 3 48.61 -49.41 41.95
C ALA A 3 49.51 -48.29 41.41
N ILE A 4 49.48 -48.02 40.09
CA ILE A 4 49.63 -46.68 39.50
C ILE A 4 48.96 -46.65 38.10
N ASN A 5 47.78 -46.03 38.08
CA ASN A 5 47.16 -45.14 37.09
C ASN A 5 47.48 -45.22 35.58
N HIS A 6 46.40 -45.40 34.80
CA HIS A 6 46.19 -44.80 33.49
C HIS A 6 46.20 -43.27 33.56
N PRO A 7 46.51 -42.56 32.47
CA PRO A 7 45.38 -41.94 31.76
C PRO A 7 45.49 -41.90 30.23
N PHE A 8 44.31 -41.94 29.63
CA PHE A 8 44.00 -41.71 28.23
C PHE A 8 44.62 -40.40 27.71
N GLY A 9 45.47 -40.53 26.69
CA GLY A 9 45.96 -39.40 25.90
C GLY A 9 44.85 -38.82 25.05
N ALA A 10 44.21 -37.77 25.56
CA ALA A 10 43.35 -36.89 24.79
C ALA A 10 44.19 -36.20 23.70
N ALA A 11 44.00 -36.58 22.44
CA ALA A 11 44.50 -35.86 21.29
C ALA A 11 43.70 -34.55 21.10
N GLY A 12 43.97 -33.58 21.97
CA GLY A 12 43.53 -32.20 21.80
C GLY A 12 44.25 -31.59 20.61
N ARG A 13 43.61 -31.61 19.44
CA ARG A 13 44.07 -30.92 18.22
C ARG A 13 43.97 -29.41 18.47
N ARG A 14 45.00 -28.84 19.09
CA ARG A 14 45.17 -27.38 19.21
C ARG A 14 45.35 -26.81 17.81
N ILE A 15 44.32 -26.12 17.32
CA ILE A 15 44.43 -25.22 16.18
C ILE A 15 45.32 -24.07 16.65
N LEU A 16 46.61 -24.15 16.32
CA LEU A 16 47.54 -23.04 16.43
C LEU A 16 47.13 -22.02 15.38
N PHE A 17 46.39 -20.99 15.79
CA PHE A 17 46.33 -19.75 15.04
C PHE A 17 47.68 -19.06 15.18
N PRO A 18 48.48 -18.88 14.11
CA PRO A 18 49.60 -17.97 14.17
C PRO A 18 49.02 -16.56 14.32
N SER A 19 49.31 -15.90 15.44
CA SER A 19 49.05 -14.48 15.62
C SER A 19 50.21 -13.67 15.02
N PRO A 20 50.04 -12.96 13.89
CA PRO A 20 51.04 -12.01 13.43
C PRO A 20 50.86 -10.69 14.17
N LEU A 21 51.39 -10.61 15.39
CA LEU A 21 51.80 -9.32 15.96
C LEU A 21 53.10 -8.92 15.26
N GLY A 22 53.05 -7.96 14.33
CA GLY A 22 54.29 -7.28 13.93
C GLY A 22 54.36 -6.56 12.59
N ARG A 23 53.45 -6.77 11.63
CA ARG A 23 53.42 -5.97 10.40
C ARG A 23 51.99 -5.83 9.91
N ILE A 24 51.46 -4.60 9.93
CA ILE A 24 50.18 -4.29 9.29
C ILE A 24 50.33 -4.65 7.81
N ASN A 25 49.61 -5.69 7.41
CA ASN A 25 49.56 -6.09 6.01
C ASN A 25 48.62 -5.12 5.29
N TRP A 26 49.21 -4.15 4.59
CA TRP A 26 48.47 -3.12 3.85
C TRP A 26 47.45 -3.70 2.86
N TRP A 27 47.68 -4.91 2.36
CA TRP A 27 46.70 -5.63 1.53
C TRP A 27 45.43 -6.00 2.29
N VAL A 28 45.56 -6.39 3.56
CA VAL A 28 44.40 -6.72 4.42
C VAL A 28 43.62 -5.44 4.73
N VAL A 29 44.31 -4.33 5.00
CA VAL A 29 43.67 -3.02 5.21
C VAL A 29 42.93 -2.58 3.94
N ALA A 30 43.56 -2.69 2.77
CA ALA A 30 42.93 -2.38 1.49
C ALA A 30 41.69 -3.26 1.24
N ALA A 31 41.77 -4.57 1.52
CA ALA A 31 40.63 -5.48 1.39
C ALA A 31 39.47 -5.09 2.32
N ILE A 32 39.75 -4.73 3.57
CA ILE A 32 38.73 -4.28 4.53
C ILE A 32 38.07 -2.98 4.05
N VAL A 33 38.86 -2.02 3.56
CA VAL A 33 38.34 -0.76 3.02
C VAL A 33 37.45 -1.01 1.80
N VAL A 34 37.90 -1.85 0.86
CA VAL A 34 37.11 -2.19 -0.35
C VAL A 34 35.81 -2.89 0.04
N VAL A 35 35.85 -3.84 0.97
CA VAL A 35 34.65 -4.53 1.46
C VAL A 35 33.71 -3.54 2.16
N GLY A 36 34.22 -2.68 3.03
CA GLY A 36 33.43 -1.65 3.72
C GLY A 36 32.75 -0.68 2.75
N VAL A 37 33.47 -0.17 1.75
CA VAL A 37 32.91 0.73 0.72
C VAL A 37 31.91 0.00 -0.16
N SER A 38 32.18 -1.25 -0.55
CA SER A 38 31.26 -2.06 -1.36
C SER A 38 29.97 -2.41 -0.62
N ALA A 39 30.00 -2.55 0.71
CA ALA A 39 28.83 -2.78 1.54
C ALA A 39 27.92 -1.54 1.68
N MET A 40 28.43 -0.34 1.41
CA MET A 40 27.65 0.90 1.41
C MET A 40 26.95 1.17 0.06
N LEU A 41 27.42 0.55 -1.03
CA LEU A 41 26.83 0.71 -2.37
C LEU A 41 25.33 0.33 -2.45
N PRO A 42 24.87 -0.80 -1.87
CA PRO A 42 23.47 -1.21 -1.94
C PRO A 42 22.52 -0.22 -1.26
N VAL A 43 22.99 0.44 -0.18
CA VAL A 43 22.18 1.40 0.57
C VAL A 43 21.90 2.65 -0.27
N LEU A 44 22.91 3.14 -1.00
CA LEU A 44 22.75 4.27 -1.92
C LEU A 44 21.84 3.92 -3.11
N GLN A 45 21.93 2.70 -3.63
CA GLN A 45 21.05 2.21 -4.70
C GLN A 45 19.59 2.10 -4.22
N ASN A 46 19.37 1.77 -2.95
CA ASN A 46 18.03 1.65 -2.37
C ASN A 46 17.35 3.02 -2.15
N SER A 47 18.12 4.06 -1.83
CA SER A 47 17.59 5.42 -1.66
C SER A 47 17.09 6.03 -2.97
N THR A 48 17.83 5.91 -4.07
CA THR A 48 17.39 6.48 -5.37
C THR A 48 16.19 5.75 -5.95
N ALA A 49 16.13 4.42 -5.79
CA ALA A 49 14.97 3.63 -6.23
C ALA A 49 13.69 3.98 -5.44
N THR A 50 13.84 4.38 -4.18
CA THR A 50 12.72 4.77 -3.32
C THR A 50 12.21 6.18 -3.65
N ASP A 51 13.11 7.14 -3.88
CA ASP A 51 12.74 8.52 -4.25
C ASP A 51 12.07 8.59 -5.63
N ASP A 52 12.59 7.86 -6.62
CA ASP A 52 11.97 7.73 -7.94
C ASP A 52 10.60 7.05 -7.86
N GLY A 53 10.48 6.04 -6.99
CA GLY A 53 9.21 5.36 -6.72
C GLY A 53 8.13 6.30 -6.18
N PHE A 54 8.48 7.18 -5.23
CA PHE A 54 7.54 8.18 -4.70
C PHE A 54 7.14 9.23 -5.73
N ALA A 55 8.07 9.69 -6.58
CA ALA A 55 7.76 10.62 -7.65
C ALA A 55 6.79 10.01 -8.68
N ILE A 56 7.00 8.74 -9.05
CA ILE A 56 6.11 7.99 -9.93
C ILE A 56 4.73 7.80 -9.29
N GLN A 57 4.66 7.43 -8.01
CA GLN A 57 3.38 7.27 -7.32
C GLN A 57 2.59 8.58 -7.25
N ARG A 58 3.26 9.71 -6.95
CA ARG A 58 2.62 11.04 -6.96
C ARG A 58 2.07 11.38 -8.33
N THR A 59 2.86 11.15 -9.38
CA THR A 59 2.43 11.43 -10.76
C THR A 59 1.24 10.55 -11.17
N ARG A 60 1.25 9.26 -10.81
CA ARG A 60 0.12 8.34 -11.07
C ARG A 60 -1.13 8.73 -10.30
N ALA A 61 -1.00 9.14 -9.04
CA ALA A 61 -2.12 9.62 -8.24
C ALA A 61 -2.75 10.88 -8.85
N GLU A 62 -1.92 11.82 -9.31
CA GLU A 62 -2.39 13.04 -9.96
C GLU A 62 -3.07 12.73 -11.30
N GLN A 63 -2.50 11.83 -12.10
CA GLN A 63 -3.12 11.39 -13.35
C GLN A 63 -4.48 10.70 -13.10
N ALA A 64 -4.58 9.87 -12.06
CA ALA A 64 -5.84 9.24 -11.68
C ALA A 64 -6.89 10.28 -11.24
N ARG A 65 -6.49 11.30 -10.48
CA ARG A 65 -7.34 12.42 -10.06
C ARG A 65 -7.90 13.18 -11.26
N LEU A 66 -7.01 13.63 -12.16
CA LEU A 66 -7.38 14.38 -13.37
C LEU A 66 -8.30 13.56 -14.28
N ASN A 67 -8.03 12.28 -14.48
CA ASN A 67 -8.90 11.40 -15.26
C ASN A 67 -10.28 11.23 -14.61
N GLY A 68 -10.36 11.23 -13.28
CA GLY A 68 -11.62 11.23 -12.55
C GLY A 68 -12.42 12.50 -12.80
N GLU A 69 -11.77 13.66 -12.72
CA GLU A 69 -12.38 14.97 -12.98
C GLU A 69 -12.91 15.08 -14.42
N ILE A 70 -12.13 14.62 -15.41
CA ILE A 70 -12.57 14.59 -16.82
C ILE A 70 -13.85 13.75 -16.98
N ARG A 71 -13.90 12.55 -16.40
CA ARG A 71 -15.09 11.68 -16.50
C ARG A 71 -16.33 12.30 -15.87
N LEU A 72 -16.18 12.98 -14.74
CA LEU A 72 -17.27 13.71 -14.11
C LEU A 72 -17.78 14.83 -15.02
N LEU A 73 -16.85 15.61 -15.59
CA LEU A 73 -17.19 16.67 -16.53
C LEU A 73 -17.88 16.14 -17.79
N GLU A 74 -17.37 15.04 -18.36
CA GLU A 74 -17.97 14.37 -19.52
C GLU A 74 -19.40 13.90 -19.23
N SER A 75 -19.64 13.35 -18.03
CA SER A 75 -20.97 12.97 -17.56
C SER A 75 -21.91 14.19 -17.48
N ASP A 76 -21.42 15.32 -16.96
CA ASP A 76 -22.21 16.55 -16.88
C ASP A 76 -22.53 17.12 -18.27
N VAL A 77 -21.55 17.13 -19.18
CA VAL A 77 -21.78 17.51 -20.59
C VAL A 77 -22.80 16.58 -21.24
N ALA A 78 -22.69 15.27 -21.06
CA ALA A 78 -23.64 14.31 -21.60
C ALA A 78 -25.05 14.55 -21.03
N ARG A 79 -25.16 14.85 -19.74
CA ARG A 79 -26.44 15.18 -19.07
C ARG A 79 -27.05 16.45 -19.66
N LEU A 80 -26.28 17.52 -19.81
CA LEU A 80 -26.72 18.79 -20.41
C LEU A 80 -27.12 18.61 -21.89
N ALA A 81 -26.32 17.88 -22.66
CA ALA A 81 -26.58 17.60 -24.06
C ALA A 81 -27.79 16.68 -24.27
N SER A 82 -28.07 15.78 -23.30
CA SER A 82 -29.18 14.84 -23.38
C SER A 82 -30.53 15.55 -23.52
N LEU A 83 -30.75 16.64 -22.78
CA LEU A 83 -32.00 17.40 -22.83
C LEU A 83 -32.24 17.99 -24.22
N THR A 84 -31.21 18.61 -24.79
CA THR A 84 -31.28 19.19 -26.14
C THR A 84 -31.54 18.12 -27.19
N ARG A 85 -30.89 16.95 -27.06
CA ARG A 85 -31.10 15.81 -27.96
C ARG A 85 -32.51 15.24 -27.84
N ILE A 86 -33.04 15.09 -26.62
CA ILE A 86 -34.41 14.65 -26.36
C ILE A 86 -35.41 15.65 -26.95
N GLN A 87 -35.19 16.95 -26.73
CA GLN A 87 -36.06 18.00 -27.26
C GLN A 87 -36.07 18.01 -28.79
N ARG A 88 -34.90 17.92 -29.43
CA ARG A 88 -34.83 17.82 -30.90
C ARG A 88 -35.57 16.57 -31.40
N ARG A 89 -35.35 15.42 -30.77
CA ARG A 89 -36.03 14.18 -31.16
C ARG A 89 -37.54 14.25 -30.95
N ALA A 90 -38.00 14.88 -29.87
CA ALA A 90 -39.41 15.12 -29.59
C ALA A 90 -40.05 15.96 -30.69
N LEU A 91 -39.40 17.05 -31.10
CA LEU A 91 -39.85 17.90 -32.21
C LEU A 91 -39.91 17.13 -33.54
N GLU A 92 -38.92 16.29 -33.84
CA GLU A 92 -38.91 15.44 -35.05
C GLU A 92 -40.10 14.48 -35.11
N ILE A 93 -40.58 13.98 -33.98
CA ILE A 93 -41.75 13.08 -33.89
C ILE A 93 -43.07 13.84 -33.66
N GLY A 94 -43.05 15.17 -33.78
CA GLY A 94 -44.24 16.02 -33.66
C GLY A 94 -44.71 16.28 -32.22
N LEU A 95 -43.91 15.92 -31.20
CA LEU A 95 -44.17 16.34 -29.83
C LEU A 95 -43.76 17.80 -29.63
N SER A 96 -44.56 18.54 -28.88
CA SER A 96 -44.27 19.93 -28.51
C SER A 96 -44.37 20.12 -26.99
N PRO A 97 -43.68 21.13 -26.43
CA PRO A 97 -43.82 21.45 -25.01
C PRO A 97 -45.27 21.79 -24.66
N ALA A 98 -45.81 21.13 -23.63
CA ALA A 98 -47.15 21.41 -23.15
C ALA A 98 -47.21 22.82 -22.54
N SER A 99 -48.12 23.68 -23.03
CA SER A 99 -48.29 25.05 -22.54
C SER A 99 -48.98 25.11 -21.16
N SER A 100 -49.79 24.10 -20.82
CA SER A 100 -50.53 24.01 -19.56
C SER A 100 -50.57 22.57 -19.06
N PRO A 101 -49.75 22.18 -18.06
CA PRO A 101 -49.80 20.85 -17.49
C PRO A 101 -51.08 20.67 -16.66
N TYR A 102 -51.75 19.52 -16.83
CA TYR A 102 -52.83 19.08 -15.95
C TYR A 102 -52.24 18.23 -14.83
N PHE A 103 -52.45 18.63 -13.58
CA PHE A 103 -52.03 17.85 -12.42
C PHE A 103 -53.22 17.00 -11.95
N VAL A 104 -53.03 15.68 -11.94
CA VAL A 104 -54.02 14.73 -11.41
C VAL A 104 -53.56 14.32 -10.02
N THR A 105 -54.34 14.68 -9.01
CA THR A 105 -54.16 14.19 -7.64
C THR A 105 -54.90 12.87 -7.50
N VAL A 106 -54.20 11.84 -7.02
CA VAL A 106 -54.79 10.53 -6.72
C VAL A 106 -54.83 10.40 -5.21
N ASP A 107 -56.04 10.25 -4.64
CA ASP A 107 -56.27 10.15 -3.19
C ASP A 107 -56.00 8.74 -2.63
N GLU A 108 -55.49 7.83 -3.44
CA GLU A 108 -55.13 6.48 -3.01
C GLU A 108 -53.79 6.51 -2.25
N PRO A 109 -53.70 5.92 -1.05
CA PRO A 109 -52.44 5.82 -0.34
C PRO A 109 -51.44 5.03 -1.17
N GLY A 110 -50.25 5.61 -1.37
CA GLY A 110 -49.18 4.96 -2.11
C GLY A 110 -48.82 3.59 -1.52
N PRO A 111 -48.33 2.65 -2.34
CA PRO A 111 -47.97 1.32 -1.90
C PRO A 111 -46.99 1.40 -0.72
N ALA A 112 -47.14 0.47 0.23
CA ALA A 112 -46.29 0.41 1.42
C ALA A 112 -44.81 0.51 1.02
N PRO A 113 -43.99 1.32 1.71
CA PRO A 113 -42.59 1.51 1.37
C PRO A 113 -41.89 0.16 1.19
N ALA A 114 -41.21 -0.02 0.05
CA ALA A 114 -40.50 -1.25 -0.24
C ALA A 114 -39.53 -1.53 0.91
N LYS A 115 -39.64 -2.72 1.52
CA LYS A 115 -38.67 -3.21 2.50
C LYS A 115 -37.36 -3.41 1.75
N LEU A 116 -36.50 -2.40 1.76
CA LEU A 116 -35.18 -2.48 1.16
C LEU A 116 -34.37 -3.51 1.95
N PRO A 117 -33.80 -4.53 1.28
CA PRO A 117 -32.83 -5.42 1.92
C PRO A 117 -31.67 -4.60 2.51
N ALA A 118 -31.13 -5.04 3.65
CA ALA A 118 -30.11 -4.32 4.39
C ALA A 118 -28.83 -4.02 3.58
N GLU A 119 -28.63 -4.71 2.46
CA GLU A 119 -27.54 -4.47 1.52
C GLU A 119 -27.61 -3.12 0.77
N TYR A 120 -28.80 -2.53 0.64
CA TYR A 120 -29.00 -1.21 0.02
C TYR A 120 -28.97 -0.06 1.03
N LEU A 121 -28.88 -0.37 2.33
CA LEU A 121 -28.66 0.64 3.34
C LEU A 121 -27.16 1.00 3.35
N PRO A 122 -26.80 2.29 3.48
CA PRO A 122 -25.41 2.67 3.69
C PRO A 122 -24.85 1.89 4.88
N ARG A 123 -23.80 1.09 4.66
CA ARG A 123 -23.12 0.40 5.76
C ARG A 123 -22.63 1.46 6.73
N ALA A 124 -22.98 1.31 8.01
CA ALA A 124 -22.32 2.05 9.07
C ALA A 124 -20.82 1.82 8.94
N THR A 125 -20.05 2.91 8.79
CA THR A 125 -18.59 2.87 8.73
C THR A 125 -18.11 2.10 9.96
N PRO A 126 -17.33 1.02 9.82
CA PRO A 126 -16.74 0.36 10.98
C PRO A 126 -15.87 1.40 11.70
N GLU A 127 -16.10 1.58 13.01
CA GLU A 127 -15.20 2.36 13.84
C GLU A 127 -13.79 1.82 13.61
N THR A 128 -12.95 2.68 13.05
CA THR A 128 -11.55 2.36 12.79
C THR A 128 -10.90 2.33 14.16
N GLY A 129 -10.80 1.13 14.76
CA GLY A 129 -10.00 0.95 15.96
C GLY A 129 -8.60 1.51 15.70
N ASP A 130 -8.08 2.25 16.69
CA ASP A 130 -6.79 2.96 16.57
C ASP A 130 -5.72 2.03 15.97
N PRO A 131 -5.02 2.45 14.90
CA PRO A 131 -4.00 1.63 14.27
C PRO A 131 -2.92 1.29 15.29
N GLU A 132 -2.68 -0.02 15.48
CA GLU A 132 -1.68 -0.52 16.42
C GLU A 132 -0.33 0.15 16.09
N PRO A 133 0.31 0.83 17.06
CA PRO A 133 1.56 1.50 16.83
C PRO A 133 2.62 0.52 16.35
N TRP A 134 3.33 0.85 15.27
CA TRP A 134 4.33 -0.01 14.63
C TRP A 134 5.39 -0.59 15.58
N TRP A 135 5.67 0.10 16.69
CA TRP A 135 6.61 -0.35 17.72
C TRP A 135 6.12 -1.60 18.48
N GLN A 136 4.81 -1.81 18.61
CA GLN A 136 4.23 -3.02 19.22
C GLN A 136 4.45 -4.25 18.34
N SER A 137 4.44 -4.11 17.02
CA SER A 137 4.80 -5.19 16.10
C SER A 137 6.26 -5.60 16.23
N LEU A 138 7.15 -4.66 16.55
CA LEU A 138 8.59 -4.91 16.68
C LEU A 138 8.95 -5.59 18.02
N LEU A 139 8.24 -5.25 19.09
CA LEU A 139 8.43 -5.88 20.41
C LEU A 139 7.92 -7.32 20.47
N LYS A 140 6.89 -7.67 19.69
CA LYS A 140 6.38 -9.05 19.60
C LYS A 140 7.40 -10.05 19.07
N TRP A 141 8.43 -9.58 18.36
CA TRP A 141 9.48 -10.43 17.80
C TRP A 141 10.64 -10.70 18.77
N LEU A 142 10.71 -10.01 19.91
CA LEU A 142 11.81 -10.19 20.87
C LEU A 142 11.45 -11.29 21.89
N PRO A 143 12.17 -12.42 21.94
CA PRO A 143 12.02 -13.40 23.01
C PRO A 143 12.67 -12.82 24.28
N LEU A 144 11.87 -12.26 25.19
CA LEU A 144 12.34 -11.98 26.54
C LEU A 144 12.46 -13.32 27.30
N PRO A 145 13.64 -13.69 27.82
CA PRO A 145 13.75 -14.75 28.82
C PRO A 145 13.14 -14.28 30.14
N ASP A 146 12.33 -15.15 30.77
CA ASP A 146 11.79 -14.97 32.12
C ASP A 146 12.88 -14.76 33.19
#